data_AF-A0A9D8EBE6-F1
#
_entry.id   AF-A0A9D8EBE6-F1
#
_cell.length_a   1.000
_cell.length_b   1.000
_cell.length_c   1.000
_cell.angle_alpha   90.00
_cell.angle_beta   90.00
_cell.angle_gamma   90.00
#
_symmetry.space_group_name_H-M   'P 1'
#
loop_
_entity.id
_entity.type
_entity.pdbx_description
1 polymer ?
#
loop_
_entity_poly.entity_id
_entity_poly.type
_entity_poly.pdbx_seq_one_letter_code
_entity_poly.pdbx_strand_id
1 'polypeptide(L)' 'MTTTIRISEETRDRLAVLAGSTGQPMTRVLDQAVDALERRLFFEQLNRRFGELRRDPPAWAEVEAERRLEGMAGEDASP' A
#
# COMPACT_ATOMS: atom_id res chain seq x y z
N MET A 1 -16.75 17.44 5.65
CA MET A 1 -16.06 18.53 6.36
C MET A 1 -14.85 18.93 5.53
N THR A 2 -14.59 20.22 5.33
CA THR A 2 -13.37 20.70 4.66
C THR A 2 -12.51 21.48 5.64
N THR A 3 -11.20 21.43 5.42
CA THR A 3 -10.22 22.21 6.17
C THR A 3 -9.22 22.83 5.19
N THR A 4 -8.50 23.86 5.62
CA THR A 4 -7.46 24.51 4.81
C THR A 4 -6.10 24.22 5.43
N ILE A 5 -5.18 23.69 4.62
CA ILE A 5 -3.78 23.47 5.00
C ILE A 5 -2.87 24.43 4.24
N ARG A 6 -1.76 24.83 4.87
CA ARG A 6 -0.71 25.59 4.19
C ARG A 6 0.25 24.63 3.51
N ILE A 7 0.55 24.90 2.25
CA ILE A 7 1.52 24.17 1.43
C ILE A 7 2.39 25.18 0.68
N SER A 8 3.52 24.74 0.13
CA SER A 8 4.31 25.59 -0.75
C SER A 8 3.55 25.91 -2.04
N GLU A 9 3.83 27.07 -2.63
CA GLU A 9 3.26 27.47 -3.93
C GLU A 9 3.57 26.43 -5.01
N GLU A 10 4.80 25.90 -5.02
CA GLU A 10 5.21 24.82 -5.92
C GLU A 10 4.32 23.56 -5.77
N THR A 11 3.98 23.18 -4.54
CA THR A 11 3.11 22.02 -4.31
C THR A 11 1.70 22.29 -4.82
N ARG A 12 1.18 23.50 -4.60
CA ARG A 12 -0.12 23.93 -5.14
C ARG A 12 -0.12 23.86 -6.67
N ASP A 13 0.92 24.35 -7.32
CA ASP A 13 1.01 24.37 -8.78
C ASP A 13 1.11 22.96 -9.37
N ARG A 14 1.88 22.07 -8.74
CA ARG A 14 1.93 20.64 -9.12
C ARG A 14 0.55 19.99 -9.01
N LEU A 15 -0.18 20.24 -7.91
CA LEU A 15 -1.56 19.74 -7.74
C LEU A 15 -2.51 20.30 -8.79
N ALA A 16 -2.35 21.57 -9.18
CA ALA A 16 -3.17 22.21 -10.21
C ALA A 16 -2.93 21.59 -11.60
N VAL A 17 -1.66 21.32 -11.95
CA VAL A 17 -1.29 20.63 -13.20
C VAL A 17 -1.88 19.22 -13.23
N LEU A 18 -1.74 18.47 -12.14
CA LEU A 18 -2.29 17.12 -12.03
C LEU A 18 -3.82 17.13 -12.17
N ALA A 19 -4.50 18.02 -11.44
CA ALA A 19 -5.95 18.22 -11.55
C ALA A 19 -6.40 18.52 -12.99
N GLY A 20 -5.67 19.41 -13.68
CA GLY A 20 -5.93 19.71 -15.10
C GLY A 20 -5.76 18.49 -16.01
N SER A 21 -4.73 17.67 -15.75
CA SER A 21 -4.44 16.47 -16.56
C SER A 21 -5.43 15.32 -16.32
N THR A 22 -5.96 15.18 -15.10
CA THR A 22 -6.88 14.10 -14.74
C THR A 22 -8.36 14.50 -14.88
N GLY A 23 -8.65 15.79 -15.07
CA GLY A 23 -10.01 16.33 -15.05
C GLY A 23 -10.67 16.26 -13.67
N GLN A 24 -9.89 16.12 -12.61
CA GLN A 24 -10.39 16.00 -11.23
C GLN A 24 -10.11 17.27 -10.42
N PRO A 25 -10.91 17.58 -9.38
CA PRO A 25 -10.59 18.66 -8.45
C PRO A 25 -9.24 18.43 -7.75
N MET A 26 -8.50 19.51 -7.46
CA MET A 26 -7.22 19.43 -6.73
C MET A 26 -7.32 18.69 -5.39
N THR A 27 -8.44 18.83 -4.68
CA THR A 27 -8.69 18.11 -3.42
C THR A 27 -8.76 16.59 -3.63
N ARG A 28 -9.39 16.12 -4.72
CA ARG A 28 -9.42 14.69 -5.06
C ARG A 28 -8.05 14.15 -5.43
N VAL A 29 -7.26 14.93 -6.17
CA VAL A 29 -5.87 14.58 -6.48
C VAL A 29 -5.04 14.48 -5.19
N LEU A 30 -5.24 15.41 -4.26
CA LEU A 30 -4.58 15.37 -2.95
C LEU A 30 -5.00 14.14 -2.14
N ASP A 31 -6.29 13.84 -2.06
CA ASP A 31 -6.80 12.64 -1.36
C ASP A 31 -6.14 11.37 -1.92
N GLN A 32 -6.13 11.22 -3.25
CA GLN A 32 -5.50 10.07 -3.91
C GLN A 32 -4.00 9.98 -3.66
N ALA A 33 -3.29 11.12 -3.59
CA ALA A 33 -1.86 11.14 -3.29
C ALA A 33 -1.58 10.68 -1.84
N VAL A 34 -2.44 11.07 -0.89
CA VAL A 34 -2.37 10.61 0.50
C VAL A 34 -2.63 9.10 0.57
N ASP A 35 -3.71 8.61 -0.05
CA ASP A 35 -4.03 7.17 -0.08
C ASP A 35 -2.89 6.33 -0.65
N ALA A 36 -2.25 6.81 -1.73
CA ALA A 36 -1.12 6.15 -2.35
C ALA A 36 0.10 6.10 -1.43
N LEU A 37 0.37 7.19 -0.69
CA LEU A 37 1.45 7.25 0.29
C LEU A 37 1.19 6.29 1.46
N GLU A 38 -0.02 6.28 2.02
CA GLU A 38 -0.39 5.37 3.10
C GLU A 38 -0.24 3.91 2.70
N ARG A 39 -0.76 3.54 1.52
CA ARG A 39 -0.61 2.18 0.98
C ARG A 39 0.85 1.80 0.82
N ARG A 40 1.67 2.71 0.30
CA ARG A 40 3.12 2.47 0.14
C ARG A 40 3.77 2.23 1.50
N LEU A 41 3.53 3.09 2.49
CA LEU A 41 4.11 2.96 3.83
C LEU A 41 3.67 1.67 4.53
N PHE A 42 2.41 1.28 4.36
CA PHE A 42 1.89 0.00 4.85
C PHE A 42 2.69 -1.18 4.29
N PHE A 43 2.84 -1.25 2.96
CA PHE A 43 3.57 -2.35 2.33
C PHE A 43 5.07 -2.32 2.63
N GLU A 44 5.70 -1.15 2.73
CA GLU A 44 7.10 -1.03 3.17
C GLU A 44 7.29 -1.61 4.57
N GLN A 45 6.38 -1.31 5.51
CA GLN A 45 6.43 -1.84 6.86
C GLN A 45 6.16 -3.35 6.90
N LEU A 46 5.18 -3.83 6.15
CA LEU A 46 4.85 -5.25 6.03
C LEU A 46 6.03 -6.05 5.47
N ASN A 47 6.61 -5.58 4.36
CA ASN A 47 7.74 -6.22 3.72
C ASN A 47 8.98 -6.24 4.62
N ARG A 48 9.21 -5.19 5.41
CA ARG A 48 10.29 -5.17 6.41
C ARG A 48 10.11 -6.27 7.45
N ARG A 49 8.91 -6.39 8.03
CA ARG A 49 8.56 -7.43 9.01
C ARG A 49 8.67 -8.84 8.42
N PHE A 50 8.18 -9.06 7.21
CA PHE A 50 8.37 -10.34 6.51
C PHE A 50 9.83 -10.64 6.22
N GLY A 51 10.63 -9.63 5.87
CA GLY A 51 12.07 -9.78 5.67
C GLY A 51 12.82 -10.11 6.97
N GLU A 52 12.37 -9.60 8.11
CA GLU A 52 12.87 -10.00 9.44
C GLU A 52 12.51 -11.46 9.73
N LEU A 53 11.26 -11.85 9.52
CA LEU A 53 10.79 -13.23 9.70
C LEU A 53 11.51 -14.24 8.80
N ARG A 54 11.76 -13.91 7.53
CA ARG A 54 12.54 -14.75 6.60
C ARG A 54 13.99 -14.96 7.03
N ARG A 55 14.54 -14.07 7.87
CA ARG A 55 15.88 -14.20 8.42
C ARG A 55 15.92 -15.03 9.71
N ASP A 56 14.78 -15.54 10.15
CA ASP A 56 14.62 -16.51 11.23
C ASP A 56 14.22 -17.88 10.62
N PRO A 57 15.19 -18.76 10.31
CA PRO A 57 14.92 -20.01 9.59
C PRO A 57 13.93 -20.96 10.30
N PRO A 58 13.98 -21.13 11.64
CA PRO A 58 12.95 -21.85 12.39
C PRO A 58 11.54 -21.27 12.19
N ALA A 59 11.35 -19.98 12.41
CA ALA A 59 10.04 -19.34 12.28
C ALA A 59 9.53 -19.32 10.83
N TRP A 60 10.44 -19.18 9.86
CA TRP A 60 10.10 -19.27 8.44
C TRP A 60 9.65 -20.68 8.02
N ALA A 61 10.23 -21.73 8.60
CA ALA A 61 9.87 -23.11 8.30
C ALA A 61 8.42 -23.44 8.73
N GLU A 62 7.94 -22.85 9.83
CA GLU A 62 6.54 -22.97 10.27
C GLU A 62 5.57 -22.33 9.25
N VAL A 63 5.87 -21.12 8.78
CA VAL A 63 5.07 -20.44 7.74
C VAL A 63 5.02 -21.22 6.42
N GLU A 64 6.14 -21.83 6.00
CA GLU A 64 6.20 -22.68 4.80
C GLU A 64 5.49 -24.03 4.98
N ALA A 65 5.37 -24.53 6.21
CA ALA A 65 4.57 -25.70 6.52
C ALA A 65 3.07 -25.37 6.43
N GLU A 66 2.64 -24.26 7.01
CA GLU A 66 1.25 -23.77 6.93
C GLU A 66 0.82 -23.49 5.49
N ARG A 67 1.62 -22.75 4.71
CA ARG A 67 1.32 -22.48 3.28
C ARG A 67 1.19 -23.73 2.43
N ARG A 68 1.96 -24.78 2.72
CA ARG A 68 1.84 -26.06 2.01
C ARG A 68 0.52 -26.76 2.33
N LEU A 69 0.07 -26.71 3.58
CA LEU A 69 -1.22 -27.26 3.99
C LEU A 69 -2.39 -26.48 3.36
N GLU A 70 -2.31 -25.16 3.30
CA GLU A 70 -3.31 -24.30 2.64
C GLU A 70 -3.38 -24.53 1.13
N GLY A 71 -2.24 -24.66 0.45
CA GLY A 71 -2.19 -24.94 -0.99
C GLY A 71 -2.83 -26.28 -1.36
N MET A 72 -2.61 -27.31 -0.53
CA MET A 72 -3.23 -28.62 -0.70
C MET A 72 -4.75 -28.59 -0.47
N ALA A 73 -5.22 -27.82 0.51
CA ALA A 73 -6.65 -27.63 0.76
C ALA A 73 -7.38 -26.85 -0.37
N GLY A 74 -6.65 -26.03 -1.14
CA GLY A 74 -7.18 -25.30 -2.29
C GLY A 74 -7.35 -26.16 -3.56
N GLU A 75 -6.52 -27.20 -3.74
CA GLU A 75 -6.64 -28.14 -4.86
C GLU A 75 -7.81 -29.14 -4.67
N ASP A 76 -8.11 -29.53 -3.43
CA ASP A 76 -9.22 -30.44 -3.11
C ASP A 76 -10.62 -29.78 -3.26
N ALA A 77 -10.68 -28.46 -3.44
CA ALA A 77 -11.91 -27.68 -3.50
C ALA A 77 -12.35 -27.30 -4.94
N SER A 78 -11.70 -27.83 -5.98
CA SER A 78 -12.10 -27.60 -7.38
C SER A 78 -12.87 -28.82 -7.95
N PRO A 79 -14.18 -28.67 -8.29
CA PRO A 79 -14.89 -29.65 -9.12
C PRO A 79 -14.61 -29.49 -10.62
#